data_AF-A0A448PMZ5-F1
#
_entry.id   AF-A0A448PMZ5-F1
#
_cell.length_a   1.000
_cell.length_b   1.000
_cell.length_c   1.000
_cell.angle_alpha   90.00
_cell.angle_beta   90.00
_cell.angle_gamma   90.00
#
_symmetry.space_group_name_H-M   'P 1'
#
loop_
_entity.id
_entity.type
_entity.pdbx_description
1 polymer ?
#
loop_
_entity_poly.entity_id
_entity_poly.type
_entity_poly.pdbx_seq_one_letter_code
_entity_poly.pdbx_strand_id
1 'polypeptide(L)'
;MTGVSQSRPSRPSDHHVEHSPASAGHAGSSQSAESSESSSPEVVESASPEGARPTPDGAARPRRAPSQQSLPGPQDDIMLATGRPRQTERPKPPTQEQIRRQPGRKAWVPNQHGAWSMLVLPPIVGWAVGGFSWVNLLFLPAWWGGYLTYWCWSQWLRTRSARKRALIMLPLLVYTGWTASLALITLLVAPYLIQWAVPLLPLFAIALHQVWRGHERSLISGLSTTAAASLMAAVTYSLAVRGDGGFLGLGTPSTPLPGASPNGALTGWSWMWLVTALTAAYFCGTVPYIKSMIRERFNYVLLAGTVAAHAAVAAVTIWLASRGLLPWGHAVLWVVLAVRSLVMPLWQWSLVRRRHRPLRPGTMGIVEVVMCIVFLVTISV
;
A
#
# COMPACT_ATOMS: atom_id res chain seq x y z
N MET A 1 -30.66 -4.29 57.86
CA MET A 1 -32.00 -3.99 57.32
C MET A 1 -31.89 -2.75 56.45
N THR A 2 -32.63 -2.76 55.32
CA THR A 2 -32.83 -1.70 54.30
C THR A 2 -31.60 -1.30 53.47
N GLY A 3 -31.64 -1.13 52.14
CA GLY A 3 -32.71 -1.20 51.16
C GLY A 3 -32.20 -0.59 49.84
N VAL A 4 -32.43 -1.27 48.73
CA VAL A 4 -32.04 -0.94 47.34
C VAL A 4 -32.82 0.29 46.82
N SER A 5 -32.21 1.11 45.95
CA SER A 5 -32.93 1.73 44.82
C SER A 5 -31.99 2.19 43.70
N GLN A 6 -32.28 1.72 42.48
CA GLN A 6 -31.70 2.17 41.21
C GLN A 6 -32.45 3.40 40.67
N SER A 7 -31.76 4.27 39.93
CA SER A 7 -32.38 5.05 38.84
C SER A 7 -31.37 5.62 37.83
N ARG A 8 -31.50 5.16 36.57
CA ARG A 8 -31.35 5.94 35.32
C ARG A 8 -32.79 6.15 34.79
N PRO A 9 -33.12 6.92 33.72
CA PRO A 9 -32.28 7.66 32.74
C PRO A 9 -32.83 9.06 32.34
N SER A 10 -32.11 9.83 31.50
CA SER A 10 -32.69 10.61 30.37
C SER A 10 -31.68 11.51 29.61
N ARG A 11 -31.69 11.36 28.29
CA ARG A 11 -31.47 12.33 27.19
C ARG A 11 -32.52 11.94 26.11
N PRO A 12 -32.91 12.77 25.12
CA PRO A 12 -32.30 14.01 24.61
C PRO A 12 -33.30 15.16 24.35
N SER A 13 -32.83 16.36 23.99
CA SER A 13 -33.66 17.34 23.27
C SER A 13 -32.84 18.06 22.20
N ASP A 14 -33.47 18.16 21.02
CA ASP A 14 -33.01 18.80 19.79
C ASP A 14 -33.26 20.32 19.76
N HIS A 15 -32.64 20.96 18.75
CA HIS A 15 -32.98 22.24 18.13
C HIS A 15 -32.54 23.55 18.82
N HIS A 16 -31.48 24.15 18.27
CA HIS A 16 -31.51 25.59 17.96
C HIS A 16 -30.87 25.87 16.59
N VAL A 17 -31.71 26.38 15.68
CA VAL A 17 -31.35 26.98 14.39
C VAL A 17 -31.40 28.48 14.63
N GLU A 18 -30.29 29.17 14.43
CA GLU A 18 -30.26 30.63 14.45
C GLU A 18 -29.78 31.12 13.08
N HIS A 19 -30.71 31.74 12.35
CA HIS A 19 -30.45 32.50 11.14
C HIS A 19 -30.08 33.94 11.55
N SER A 20 -29.00 34.49 10.98
CA SER A 20 -28.75 35.94 10.96
C SER A 20 -28.64 36.42 9.50
N PRO A 21 -29.20 37.60 9.17
CA PRO A 21 -29.39 38.06 7.81
C PRO A 21 -28.19 38.85 7.25
N ALA A 22 -28.24 39.06 5.94
CA ALA A 22 -27.25 39.69 5.08
C ALA A 22 -27.34 41.22 4.99
N SER A 23 -26.23 41.83 4.53
CA SER A 23 -26.09 42.91 3.51
C SER A 23 -25.02 43.94 3.95
N ALA A 24 -23.91 44.05 3.19
CA ALA A 24 -23.61 45.11 2.21
C ALA A 24 -23.57 46.51 2.87
N GLY A 25 -22.47 47.27 2.91
CA GLY A 25 -21.36 47.50 1.98
C GLY A 25 -21.37 49.00 1.66
N HIS A 26 -20.25 49.72 1.78
CA HIS A 26 -19.98 51.00 1.08
C HIS A 26 -18.52 51.45 1.25
N ALA A 27 -18.05 52.21 0.26
CA ALA A 27 -16.67 52.53 -0.08
C ALA A 27 -16.29 54.01 0.21
N GLY A 28 -15.02 54.37 -0.01
CA GLY A 28 -14.51 55.76 -0.21
C GLY A 28 -13.41 56.17 0.77
N SER A 29 -12.13 56.24 0.35
CA SER A 29 -11.36 57.47 -0.02
C SER A 29 -10.91 58.30 1.20
N SER A 30 -9.70 58.87 1.37
CA SER A 30 -8.49 59.11 0.56
C SER A 30 -7.50 59.94 1.44
N GLN A 31 -6.22 60.09 1.01
CA GLN A 31 -5.25 61.18 1.34
C GLN A 31 -4.58 61.15 2.76
N SER A 32 -3.29 61.46 3.04
CA SER A 32 -2.13 62.18 2.42
C SER A 32 -0.87 61.83 3.27
N ALA A 33 0.36 61.60 2.77
CA ALA A 33 1.48 62.52 2.40
C ALA A 33 2.69 62.47 3.38
N GLU A 34 3.86 62.88 2.85
CA GLU A 34 5.20 63.15 3.45
C GLU A 34 6.15 61.94 3.63
N SER A 35 7.32 61.77 2.97
CA SER A 35 8.46 62.58 2.48
C SER A 35 9.69 62.50 3.41
N SER A 36 10.82 61.96 2.92
CA SER A 36 12.19 62.45 3.24
C SER A 36 13.28 61.61 2.54
N GLU A 37 14.25 62.34 1.96
CA GLU A 37 15.38 61.92 1.11
C GLU A 37 16.69 61.60 1.88
N SER A 38 17.70 61.22 1.07
CA SER A 38 19.16 61.26 1.29
C SER A 38 19.76 60.00 1.94
N SER A 39 20.97 59.51 1.61
CA SER A 39 22.09 59.96 0.77
C SER A 39 23.06 58.76 0.61
N SER A 40 23.86 58.73 -0.47
CA SER A 40 25.11 57.94 -0.63
C SER A 40 26.30 58.94 -0.67
N PRO A 41 27.57 58.57 -0.40
CA PRO A 41 28.49 57.90 -1.37
C PRO A 41 29.52 56.95 -0.66
N GLU A 42 30.42 56.15 -1.28
CA GLU A 42 31.70 56.37 -2.03
C GLU A 42 32.22 54.94 -2.40
N VAL A 43 32.59 54.55 -3.63
CA VAL A 43 33.82 54.74 -4.45
C VAL A 43 35.18 54.42 -3.76
N VAL A 44 35.86 53.37 -4.23
CA VAL A 44 37.34 53.27 -4.30
C VAL A 44 37.77 52.55 -5.59
N GLU A 45 38.82 53.10 -6.18
CA GLU A 45 39.41 52.93 -7.50
C GLU A 45 40.73 52.13 -7.45
N SER A 46 41.17 51.55 -8.58
CA SER A 46 42.56 51.30 -9.04
C SER A 46 42.63 50.08 -9.98
N ALA A 47 43.49 49.93 -10.99
CA ALA A 47 44.29 50.76 -11.89
C ALA A 47 44.86 49.80 -12.98
N SER A 48 45.01 50.26 -14.23
CA SER A 48 45.59 49.58 -15.43
C SER A 48 47.15 49.58 -15.40
N PRO A 49 47.99 49.32 -16.46
CA PRO A 49 47.76 49.05 -17.91
C PRO A 49 48.73 48.02 -18.60
N GLU A 50 48.53 47.67 -19.88
CA GLU A 50 49.40 47.92 -21.08
C GLU A 50 50.03 46.59 -21.60
N GLY A 51 50.22 46.25 -22.88
CA GLY A 51 49.98 46.84 -24.20
C GLY A 51 50.41 45.84 -25.31
N ALA A 52 50.15 46.19 -26.59
CA ALA A 52 50.84 45.79 -27.85
C ALA A 52 49.89 45.50 -29.04
N ARG A 53 50.28 46.02 -30.20
CA ARG A 53 49.56 46.22 -31.50
C ARG A 53 50.33 45.41 -32.61
N PRO A 54 50.02 45.49 -33.93
CA PRO A 54 49.07 44.69 -34.73
C PRO A 54 49.71 43.97 -35.97
N THR A 55 48.87 43.48 -36.91
CA THR A 55 49.07 43.23 -38.39
C THR A 55 48.80 41.77 -38.88
N PRO A 56 48.49 41.50 -40.18
CA PRO A 56 47.11 41.33 -40.66
C PRO A 56 46.93 40.14 -41.65
N ASP A 57 45.80 40.15 -42.36
CA ASP A 57 45.44 39.40 -43.59
C ASP A 57 44.68 38.07 -43.47
N GLY A 58 43.49 38.06 -44.09
CA GLY A 58 42.78 36.82 -44.39
C GLY A 58 41.26 36.91 -44.52
N ALA A 59 40.77 37.74 -45.45
CA ALA A 59 39.50 37.60 -46.18
C ALA A 59 38.17 37.34 -45.43
N ALA A 60 37.29 38.33 -45.54
CA ALA A 60 35.91 38.36 -45.07
C ALA A 60 34.99 37.29 -45.70
N ARG A 61 34.15 36.67 -44.85
CA ARG A 61 32.78 36.23 -45.20
C ARG A 61 31.84 36.55 -44.03
N PRO A 62 30.82 37.41 -44.20
CA PRO A 62 29.88 37.71 -43.12
C PRO A 62 28.92 36.53 -42.90
N ARG A 63 28.83 36.06 -41.65
CA ARG A 63 27.80 35.14 -41.18
C ARG A 63 26.42 35.81 -41.37
N ARG A 64 25.55 35.20 -42.19
CA ARG A 64 24.13 35.58 -42.31
C ARG A 64 23.48 35.47 -40.93
N ALA A 65 22.99 36.60 -40.42
CA ALA A 65 22.03 36.62 -39.32
C ALA A 65 20.68 36.06 -39.81
N PRO A 66 19.99 35.20 -39.05
CA PRO A 66 18.65 34.77 -39.41
C PRO A 66 17.65 35.91 -39.10
N SER A 67 17.28 36.68 -40.11
CA SER A 67 16.19 37.65 -40.03
C SER A 67 14.85 36.95 -40.25
N GLN A 68 14.29 36.38 -39.18
CA GLN A 68 12.84 36.24 -39.04
C GLN A 68 12.43 36.93 -37.74
N GLN A 69 12.25 38.25 -37.82
CA GLN A 69 11.53 38.98 -36.80
C GLN A 69 10.04 38.76 -37.07
N SER A 70 9.46 37.76 -36.42
CA SER A 70 8.01 37.69 -36.23
C SER A 70 7.55 38.98 -35.56
N LEU A 71 6.44 39.57 -36.03
CA LEU A 71 5.84 40.74 -35.38
C LEU A 71 5.68 40.46 -33.87
N PRO A 72 5.96 41.45 -32.99
CA PRO A 72 5.81 41.27 -31.56
C PRO A 72 4.41 40.76 -31.24
N GLY A 73 4.33 39.57 -30.65
CA GLY A 73 3.05 39.04 -30.22
C GLY A 73 2.58 39.80 -28.98
N PRO A 74 1.32 39.66 -28.55
CA PRO A 74 0.81 40.22 -27.28
C PRO A 74 1.60 39.79 -26.03
N GLN A 75 2.54 38.86 -26.21
CA GLN A 75 3.45 38.30 -25.22
C GLN A 75 4.69 39.18 -25.01
N ASP A 76 5.16 39.84 -26.07
CA ASP A 76 6.30 40.75 -26.04
C ASP A 76 5.91 42.08 -25.38
N ASP A 77 4.68 42.54 -25.59
CA ASP A 77 4.13 43.75 -24.96
C ASP A 77 4.09 43.66 -23.43
N ILE A 78 3.80 42.49 -22.87
CA ILE A 78 3.76 42.27 -21.41
C ILE A 78 5.18 42.27 -20.84
N MET A 79 6.14 41.68 -21.56
CA MET A 79 7.55 41.66 -21.16
C MET A 79 8.15 43.07 -21.22
N LEU A 80 7.84 43.84 -22.27
CA LEU A 80 8.27 45.21 -22.46
C LEU A 80 7.62 46.17 -21.45
N ALA A 81 6.34 45.95 -21.09
CA ALA A 81 5.62 46.80 -20.14
C ALA A 81 5.97 46.52 -18.67
N THR A 82 6.35 45.29 -18.32
CA THR A 82 6.53 44.88 -16.90
C THR A 82 7.95 44.40 -16.56
N GLY A 83 8.83 44.28 -17.55
CA GLY A 83 10.21 43.80 -17.37
C GLY A 83 10.32 42.35 -16.89
N ARG A 84 9.23 41.58 -16.90
CA ARG A 84 9.18 40.21 -16.37
C ARG A 84 8.56 39.26 -17.41
N PRO A 85 9.20 38.12 -17.72
CA PRO A 85 8.57 37.10 -18.55
C PRO A 85 7.34 36.56 -17.81
N ARG A 86 6.20 36.44 -18.51
CA ARG A 86 4.98 35.86 -17.94
C ARG A 86 5.29 34.44 -17.46
N GLN A 87 5.26 34.22 -16.15
CA GLN A 87 5.30 32.86 -15.60
C GLN A 87 4.17 32.07 -16.24
N THR A 88 4.48 30.96 -16.91
CA THR A 88 3.48 30.00 -17.37
C THR A 88 2.69 29.60 -16.13
N GLU A 89 1.43 30.02 -16.02
CA GLU A 89 0.57 29.58 -14.93
C GLU A 89 0.51 28.06 -15.00
N ARG A 90 1.26 27.39 -14.11
CA ARG A 90 1.06 25.97 -13.87
C ARG A 90 -0.42 25.84 -13.52
N PRO A 91 -1.19 24.98 -14.21
CA PRO A 91 -2.61 24.84 -13.93
C PRO A 91 -2.76 24.61 -12.43
N LYS A 92 -3.55 25.47 -11.78
CA LYS A 92 -3.77 25.39 -10.33
C LYS A 92 -4.11 23.94 -9.97
N PRO A 93 -3.48 23.36 -8.95
CA PRO A 93 -3.82 22.01 -8.52
C PRO A 93 -5.35 21.99 -8.27
N PRO A 94 -6.05 20.94 -8.75
CA PRO A 94 -7.51 20.92 -8.74
C PRO A 94 -8.02 21.19 -7.33
N THR A 95 -8.98 22.10 -7.21
CA THR A 95 -9.53 22.52 -5.92
C THR A 95 -10.13 21.30 -5.20
N GLN A 96 -10.11 21.25 -3.87
CA GLN A 96 -10.66 20.11 -3.11
C GLN A 96 -12.10 19.76 -3.51
N GLU A 97 -12.86 20.75 -3.97
CA GLU A 97 -14.22 20.57 -4.48
C GLU A 97 -14.26 19.84 -5.83
N GLN A 98 -13.34 20.10 -6.76
CA GLN A 98 -13.21 19.37 -8.03
C GLN A 98 -12.76 17.92 -7.78
N ILE A 99 -11.89 17.70 -6.81
CA ILE A 99 -11.49 16.37 -6.34
C ILE A 99 -12.67 15.63 -5.70
N ARG A 100 -13.55 16.32 -4.97
CA ARG A 100 -14.81 15.77 -4.44
C ARG A 100 -15.82 15.43 -5.55
N ARG A 101 -15.78 16.15 -6.67
CA ARG A 101 -16.68 15.96 -7.83
C ARG A 101 -16.22 14.87 -8.82
N GLN A 102 -15.05 14.28 -8.64
CA GLN A 102 -14.60 13.08 -9.38
C GLN A 102 -14.51 11.82 -8.49
N PRO A 103 -15.65 11.24 -8.03
CA PRO A 103 -15.64 9.97 -7.32
C PRO A 103 -15.23 8.79 -8.21
N GLY A 104 -15.43 8.91 -9.53
CA GLY A 104 -15.32 7.80 -10.47
C GLY A 104 -13.96 7.11 -10.44
N ARG A 105 -12.87 7.84 -10.67
CA ARG A 105 -11.52 7.24 -10.79
C ARG A 105 -11.01 6.63 -9.48
N LYS A 106 -11.41 7.19 -8.33
CA LYS A 106 -11.10 6.66 -7.00
C LYS A 106 -11.99 5.47 -6.60
N ALA A 107 -13.05 5.19 -7.34
CA ALA A 107 -13.96 4.08 -7.10
C ALA A 107 -13.57 2.78 -7.84
N TRP A 108 -12.53 2.80 -8.69
CA TRP A 108 -12.03 1.62 -9.39
C TRP A 108 -10.79 1.01 -8.73
N VAL A 109 -9.88 1.82 -8.18
CA VAL A 109 -8.58 1.33 -7.68
C VAL A 109 -8.44 1.53 -6.16
N PRO A 110 -8.07 0.48 -5.40
CA PRO A 110 -7.76 0.58 -3.99
C PRO A 110 -6.49 1.40 -3.72
N ASN A 111 -6.52 2.26 -2.70
CA ASN A 111 -5.36 3.07 -2.28
C ASN A 111 -4.44 2.36 -1.25
N GLN A 112 -4.57 1.04 -1.08
CA GLN A 112 -3.86 0.29 -0.04
C GLN A 112 -2.62 -0.40 -0.59
N HIS A 113 -1.48 0.27 -0.48
CA HIS A 113 -0.21 -0.19 -1.03
C HIS A 113 0.32 -1.45 -0.32
N GLY A 114 0.04 -1.61 0.98
CA GLY A 114 0.53 -2.74 1.78
C GLY A 114 -0.21 -4.07 1.54
N ALA A 115 -1.37 -4.08 0.88
CA ALA A 115 -2.12 -5.30 0.60
C ALA A 115 -1.54 -6.09 -0.59
N TRP A 116 -0.78 -5.43 -1.48
CA TRP A 116 -0.29 -6.04 -2.71
C TRP A 116 0.75 -7.13 -2.47
N SER A 117 1.65 -6.94 -1.49
CA SER A 117 2.62 -7.98 -1.14
C SER A 117 1.93 -9.25 -0.63
N MET A 118 0.90 -9.11 0.20
CA MET A 118 0.06 -10.22 0.70
C MET A 118 -0.74 -10.90 -0.42
N LEU A 119 -1.10 -10.16 -1.46
CA LEU A 119 -1.86 -10.67 -2.60
C LEU A 119 -0.98 -11.42 -3.60
N VAL A 120 0.30 -11.04 -3.72
CA VAL A 120 1.21 -11.49 -4.77
C VAL A 120 2.19 -12.55 -4.28
N LEU A 121 2.78 -12.39 -3.08
CA LEU A 121 3.84 -13.30 -2.64
C LEU A 121 3.36 -14.74 -2.41
N PRO A 122 2.26 -15.02 -1.69
CA PRO A 122 1.88 -16.41 -1.42
C PRO A 122 1.68 -17.24 -2.69
N PRO A 123 0.96 -16.76 -3.74
CA PRO A 123 0.92 -17.44 -5.03
C PRO A 123 2.30 -17.74 -5.65
N ILE A 124 3.24 -16.79 -5.59
CA ILE A 124 4.59 -16.98 -6.13
C ILE A 124 5.35 -18.05 -5.34
N VAL A 125 5.16 -18.13 -4.02
CA VAL A 125 5.76 -19.18 -3.19
C VAL A 125 5.31 -20.57 -3.67
N GLY A 126 4.02 -20.76 -3.96
CA GLY A 126 3.53 -22.02 -4.51
C GLY A 126 4.12 -22.37 -5.88
N TRP A 127 4.38 -21.37 -6.73
CA TRP A 127 5.08 -21.58 -8.00
C TRP A 127 6.56 -21.90 -7.84
N ALA A 128 7.24 -21.26 -6.87
CA ALA A 128 8.64 -21.51 -6.60
C ALA A 128 8.88 -22.96 -6.14
N VAL A 129 7.93 -23.53 -5.41
CA VAL A 129 7.99 -24.92 -4.93
C VAL A 129 7.44 -25.91 -5.98
N GLY A 130 6.26 -25.63 -6.54
CA GLY A 130 5.52 -26.58 -7.38
C GLY A 130 5.76 -26.46 -8.88
N GLY A 131 6.29 -25.33 -9.34
CA GLY A 131 6.35 -24.94 -10.74
C GLY A 131 5.11 -24.18 -11.22
N PHE A 132 5.13 -23.78 -12.49
CA PHE A 132 4.04 -23.02 -13.10
C PHE A 132 2.99 -23.95 -13.72
N SER A 133 1.71 -23.62 -13.47
CA SER A 133 0.55 -24.23 -14.16
C SER A 133 -0.20 -23.18 -14.96
N TRP A 134 -0.60 -23.51 -16.19
CA TRP A 134 -1.35 -22.60 -17.06
C TRP A 134 -2.69 -22.17 -16.45
N VAL A 135 -3.29 -22.99 -15.57
CA VAL A 135 -4.54 -22.66 -14.87
C VAL A 135 -4.38 -21.41 -13.99
N ASN A 136 -3.14 -21.07 -13.60
CA ASN A 136 -2.87 -19.83 -12.90
C ASN A 136 -3.21 -18.57 -13.72
N LEU A 137 -3.22 -18.65 -15.06
CA LEU A 137 -3.66 -17.55 -15.93
C LEU A 137 -5.15 -17.25 -15.76
N LEU A 138 -5.94 -18.22 -15.30
CA LEU A 138 -7.35 -18.05 -14.95
C LEU A 138 -7.49 -17.71 -13.46
N PHE A 139 -6.78 -18.44 -12.61
CA PHE A 139 -6.90 -18.33 -11.15
C PHE A 139 -6.38 -16.99 -10.61
N LEU A 140 -5.23 -16.50 -11.04
CA LEU A 140 -4.67 -15.25 -10.48
C LEU A 140 -5.52 -14.02 -10.80
N PRO A 141 -6.02 -13.84 -12.03
CA PRO A 141 -6.94 -12.73 -12.28
C PRO A 141 -8.28 -12.88 -11.53
N ALA A 142 -8.74 -14.11 -11.27
CA ALA A 142 -9.88 -14.34 -10.38
C ALA A 142 -9.57 -13.96 -8.93
N TRP A 143 -8.39 -14.33 -8.42
CA TRP A 143 -7.91 -14.00 -7.08
C TRP A 143 -7.79 -12.48 -6.87
N TRP A 144 -7.15 -11.78 -7.81
CA TRP A 144 -7.07 -10.32 -7.80
C TRP A 144 -8.43 -9.67 -7.98
N GLY A 145 -9.27 -10.22 -8.86
CA GLY A 145 -10.67 -9.83 -9.00
C GLY A 145 -11.44 -9.96 -7.69
N GLY A 146 -11.19 -11.00 -6.90
CA GLY A 146 -11.78 -11.20 -5.57
C GLY A 146 -11.44 -10.07 -4.60
N TYR A 147 -10.18 -9.62 -4.57
CA TYR A 147 -9.77 -8.46 -3.78
C TYR A 147 -10.47 -7.17 -4.23
N LEU A 148 -10.53 -6.92 -5.54
CA LEU A 148 -11.21 -5.75 -6.11
C LEU A 148 -12.72 -5.78 -5.83
N THR A 149 -13.33 -6.96 -5.95
CA THR A 149 -14.75 -7.21 -5.64
C THR A 149 -15.01 -6.93 -4.16
N TYR A 150 -14.24 -7.52 -3.25
CA TYR A 150 -14.34 -7.25 -1.82
C TYR A 150 -14.23 -5.75 -1.52
N TRP A 151 -13.27 -5.06 -2.14
CA TRP A 151 -13.11 -3.63 -1.96
C TRP A 151 -14.33 -2.84 -2.48
N CYS A 152 -14.83 -3.10 -3.69
CA CYS A 152 -16.02 -2.44 -4.22
C CYS A 152 -17.27 -2.71 -3.38
N TRP A 153 -17.48 -3.95 -2.95
CA TRP A 153 -18.56 -4.32 -2.02
C TRP A 153 -18.47 -3.56 -0.71
N SER A 154 -17.28 -3.47 -0.12
CA SER A 154 -17.07 -2.70 1.11
C SER A 154 -17.37 -1.21 0.92
N GLN A 155 -17.04 -0.61 -0.23
CA GLN A 155 -17.38 0.79 -0.52
C GLN A 155 -18.89 0.98 -0.71
N TRP A 156 -19.54 0.06 -1.42
CA TRP A 156 -20.97 0.13 -1.72
C TRP A 156 -21.84 -0.05 -0.47
N LEU A 157 -21.49 -1.00 0.41
CA LEU A 157 -22.17 -1.23 1.68
C LEU A 157 -22.09 0.00 2.60
N ARG A 158 -20.95 0.72 2.60
CA ARG A 158 -20.74 1.93 3.41
C ARG A 158 -21.39 3.18 2.85
N THR A 159 -21.66 3.22 1.54
CA THR A 159 -22.18 4.41 0.88
C THR A 159 -23.70 4.51 1.07
N ARG A 160 -24.17 5.53 1.80
CA ARG A 160 -25.61 5.77 2.04
C ARG A 160 -26.30 6.61 0.95
N SER A 161 -25.56 7.41 0.20
CA SER A 161 -26.12 8.26 -0.86
C SER A 161 -26.39 7.46 -2.13
N ALA A 162 -27.64 7.51 -2.63
CA ALA A 162 -28.06 6.81 -3.84
C ALA A 162 -27.22 7.19 -5.07
N ARG A 163 -26.94 8.49 -5.26
CA ARG A 163 -26.12 9.00 -6.37
C ARG A 163 -24.69 8.46 -6.34
N LYS A 164 -24.09 8.34 -5.15
CA LYS A 164 -22.74 7.78 -4.99
C LYS A 164 -22.73 6.26 -5.13
N ARG A 165 -23.77 5.57 -4.65
CA ARG A 165 -23.95 4.13 -4.87
C ARG A 165 -24.03 3.81 -6.36
N ALA A 166 -24.80 4.57 -7.14
CA ALA A 166 -24.91 4.37 -8.58
C ALA A 166 -23.55 4.40 -9.31
N LEU A 167 -22.64 5.28 -8.90
CA LEU A 167 -21.28 5.35 -9.47
C LEU A 167 -20.39 4.14 -9.12
N ILE A 168 -20.66 3.47 -7.99
CA ILE A 168 -19.93 2.27 -7.55
C ILE A 168 -20.54 1.00 -8.14
N MET A 169 -21.80 1.05 -8.61
CA MET A 169 -22.49 -0.14 -9.13
C MET A 169 -21.82 -0.71 -10.38
N LEU A 170 -21.37 0.15 -11.30
CA LEU A 170 -20.66 -0.31 -12.50
C LEU A 170 -19.38 -1.11 -12.16
N PRO A 171 -18.40 -0.57 -11.41
CA PRO A 171 -17.22 -1.35 -11.04
C PRO A 171 -17.56 -2.57 -10.18
N LEU A 172 -18.58 -2.49 -9.32
CA LEU A 172 -19.03 -3.64 -8.53
C LEU A 172 -19.53 -4.78 -9.43
N LEU A 173 -20.40 -4.49 -10.41
CA LEU A 173 -20.92 -5.48 -11.34
C LEU A 173 -19.81 -6.07 -12.23
N VAL A 174 -18.93 -5.21 -12.76
CA VAL A 174 -17.81 -5.65 -13.60
C VAL A 174 -16.87 -6.56 -12.82
N TYR A 175 -16.41 -6.16 -11.63
CA TYR A 175 -15.50 -7.00 -10.85
C TYR A 175 -16.17 -8.26 -10.32
N THR A 176 -17.43 -8.18 -9.88
CA THR A 176 -18.16 -9.37 -9.43
C THR A 176 -18.37 -10.36 -10.57
N GLY A 177 -18.81 -9.88 -11.74
CA GLY A 177 -19.01 -10.70 -12.94
C GLY A 177 -17.71 -11.34 -13.42
N TRP A 178 -16.66 -10.53 -13.61
CA TRP A 178 -15.31 -11.00 -13.97
C TRP A 178 -14.79 -12.08 -13.01
N THR A 179 -14.87 -11.81 -11.71
CA THR A 179 -14.39 -12.73 -10.67
C THR A 179 -15.18 -14.01 -10.67
N ALA A 180 -16.52 -13.93 -10.73
CA ALA A 180 -17.39 -15.11 -10.73
C ALA A 180 -17.17 -15.97 -11.97
N SER A 181 -17.08 -15.35 -13.16
CA SER A 181 -16.82 -16.07 -14.41
C SER A 181 -15.47 -16.78 -14.39
N LEU A 182 -14.39 -16.09 -14.02
CA LEU A 182 -13.07 -16.72 -13.97
C LEU A 182 -12.94 -17.76 -12.87
N ALA A 183 -13.54 -17.53 -11.69
CA ALA A 183 -13.57 -18.52 -10.62
C ALA A 183 -14.34 -19.78 -11.04
N LEU A 184 -15.48 -19.61 -11.73
CA LEU A 184 -16.25 -20.73 -12.27
C LEU A 184 -15.46 -21.51 -13.33
N ILE A 185 -14.86 -20.82 -14.32
CA ILE A 185 -14.04 -21.47 -15.35
C ILE A 185 -12.86 -22.20 -14.70
N THR A 186 -12.20 -21.56 -13.74
CA THR A 186 -11.08 -22.17 -12.98
C THR A 186 -11.53 -23.43 -12.26
N LEU A 187 -12.70 -23.41 -11.62
CA LEU A 187 -13.25 -24.57 -10.91
C LEU A 187 -13.67 -25.69 -11.88
N LEU A 188 -14.19 -25.36 -13.06
CA LEU A 188 -14.51 -26.35 -14.09
C LEU A 188 -13.25 -27.02 -14.65
N VAL A 189 -12.16 -26.27 -14.82
CA VAL A 189 -10.86 -26.78 -15.30
C VAL A 189 -10.10 -27.55 -14.21
N ALA A 190 -10.20 -27.10 -12.96
CA ALA A 190 -9.50 -27.66 -11.80
C ALA A 190 -10.50 -27.94 -10.66
N PRO A 191 -11.37 -28.96 -10.79
CA PRO A 191 -12.46 -29.23 -9.84
C PRO A 191 -11.97 -29.59 -8.44
N TYR A 192 -10.77 -30.16 -8.33
CA TYR A 192 -10.14 -30.44 -7.05
C TYR A 192 -9.94 -29.18 -6.20
N LEU A 193 -9.99 -27.97 -6.78
CA LEU A 193 -9.90 -26.74 -5.99
C LEU A 193 -11.07 -26.53 -5.01
N ILE A 194 -12.21 -27.21 -5.21
CA ILE A 194 -13.36 -27.11 -4.31
C ILE A 194 -12.99 -27.45 -2.85
N GLN A 195 -12.01 -28.32 -2.64
CA GLN A 195 -11.54 -28.71 -1.30
C GLN A 195 -11.01 -27.53 -0.48
N TRP A 196 -10.45 -26.51 -1.14
CA TRP A 196 -9.91 -25.32 -0.48
C TRP A 196 -11.01 -24.44 0.13
N ALA A 197 -12.27 -24.66 -0.22
CA ALA A 197 -13.40 -24.06 0.48
C ALA A 197 -13.39 -24.43 1.97
N VAL A 198 -12.91 -25.62 2.35
CA VAL A 198 -12.89 -26.09 3.75
C VAL A 198 -12.08 -25.15 4.65
N PRO A 199 -10.80 -24.84 4.36
CA PRO A 199 -10.06 -23.86 5.16
C PRO A 199 -10.41 -22.40 4.85
N LEU A 200 -10.81 -22.06 3.61
CA LEU A 200 -11.02 -20.66 3.21
C LEU A 200 -12.38 -20.10 3.68
N LEU A 201 -13.46 -20.88 3.63
CA LEU A 201 -14.80 -20.40 4.01
C LEU A 201 -14.87 -19.92 5.47
N PRO A 202 -14.35 -20.64 6.48
CA PRO A 202 -14.33 -20.14 7.86
C PRO A 202 -13.57 -18.83 7.99
N LEU A 203 -12.42 -18.69 7.30
CA LEU A 203 -11.61 -17.47 7.34
C LEU A 203 -12.35 -16.28 6.70
N PHE A 204 -12.98 -16.48 5.55
CA PHE A 204 -13.78 -15.44 4.92
C PHE A 204 -15.04 -15.12 5.72
N ALA A 205 -15.69 -16.11 6.35
CA ALA A 205 -16.85 -15.91 7.21
C ALA A 205 -16.50 -15.05 8.43
N ILE A 206 -15.37 -15.32 9.09
CA ILE A 206 -14.86 -14.49 10.20
C ILE A 206 -14.61 -13.06 9.71
N ALA A 207 -13.93 -12.90 8.58
CA ALA A 207 -13.61 -11.57 8.05
C ALA A 207 -14.89 -10.79 7.70
N LEU A 208 -15.87 -11.43 7.05
CA LEU A 208 -17.15 -10.84 6.69
C LEU A 208 -18.00 -10.51 7.93
N HIS A 209 -18.03 -11.40 8.92
CA HIS A 209 -18.73 -11.15 10.19
C HIS A 209 -18.17 -9.91 10.89
N GLN A 210 -16.84 -9.77 10.94
CA GLN A 210 -16.19 -8.61 11.52
C GLN A 210 -16.49 -7.32 10.74
N VAL A 211 -16.55 -7.38 9.40
CA VAL A 211 -16.95 -6.23 8.56
C VAL A 211 -18.41 -5.84 8.84
N TRP A 212 -19.31 -6.81 8.90
CA TRP A 212 -20.74 -6.58 9.14
C TRP A 212 -21.01 -5.95 10.51
N ARG A 213 -20.23 -6.34 11.54
CA ARG A 213 -20.24 -5.73 12.87
C ARG A 213 -19.56 -4.36 12.95
N GLY A 214 -19.01 -3.84 11.85
CA GLY A 214 -18.27 -2.57 11.81
C GLY A 214 -16.84 -2.64 12.34
N HIS A 215 -16.33 -3.83 12.64
CA HIS A 215 -14.98 -4.10 13.18
C HIS A 215 -13.97 -4.45 12.07
N GLU A 216 -14.04 -3.78 10.92
CA GLU A 216 -13.15 -4.00 9.75
C GLU A 216 -11.66 -3.83 10.09
N ARG A 217 -11.36 -3.11 11.18
CA ARG A 217 -10.00 -2.80 11.63
C ARG A 217 -9.53 -3.68 12.81
N SER A 218 -10.31 -4.71 13.15
CA SER A 218 -9.97 -5.65 14.22
C SER A 218 -8.77 -6.52 13.85
N LEU A 219 -8.06 -7.00 14.87
CA LEU A 219 -6.97 -7.97 14.69
C LEU A 219 -7.48 -9.27 14.07
N ILE A 220 -8.65 -9.74 14.52
CA ILE A 220 -9.27 -10.98 14.03
C ILE A 220 -9.55 -10.90 12.53
N SER A 221 -10.13 -9.80 12.04
CA SER A 221 -10.39 -9.62 10.61
C SER A 221 -9.09 -9.58 9.80
N GLY A 222 -8.08 -8.86 10.30
CA GLY A 222 -6.76 -8.79 9.68
C GLY A 222 -6.10 -10.17 9.60
N LEU A 223 -6.00 -10.88 10.72
CA LEU A 223 -5.42 -12.23 10.79
C LEU A 223 -6.15 -13.22 9.88
N SER A 224 -7.48 -13.17 9.86
CA SER A 224 -8.28 -14.08 9.04
C SER A 224 -8.05 -13.87 7.54
N THR A 225 -8.02 -12.61 7.09
CA THR A 225 -7.77 -12.28 5.68
C THR A 225 -6.33 -12.56 5.26
N THR A 226 -5.34 -12.32 6.12
CA THR A 226 -3.95 -12.66 5.83
C THR A 226 -3.69 -14.16 5.85
N ALA A 227 -4.35 -14.90 6.73
CA ALA A 227 -4.29 -16.37 6.72
C ALA A 227 -4.88 -16.93 5.41
N ALA A 228 -6.03 -16.42 4.97
CA ALA A 228 -6.66 -16.82 3.70
C ALA A 228 -5.75 -16.50 2.50
N ALA A 229 -5.12 -15.32 2.49
CA ALA A 229 -4.16 -14.95 1.46
C ALA A 229 -2.92 -15.86 1.49
N SER A 230 -2.43 -16.22 2.67
CA SER A 230 -1.25 -17.09 2.82
C SER A 230 -1.50 -18.52 2.33
N LEU A 231 -2.73 -19.03 2.48
CA LEU A 231 -3.15 -20.32 1.91
C LEU A 231 -3.04 -20.37 0.40
N MET A 232 -2.99 -19.22 -0.30
CA MET A 232 -2.79 -19.21 -1.75
C MET A 232 -1.46 -19.83 -2.17
N ALA A 233 -0.46 -19.90 -1.28
CA ALA A 233 0.76 -20.68 -1.53
C ALA A 233 0.45 -22.16 -1.76
N ALA A 234 -0.35 -22.78 -0.89
CA ALA A 234 -0.73 -24.18 -1.04
C ALA A 234 -1.73 -24.39 -2.19
N VAL A 235 -2.63 -23.45 -2.43
CA VAL A 235 -3.57 -23.50 -3.58
C VAL A 235 -2.83 -23.49 -4.91
N THR A 236 -1.85 -22.61 -5.08
CA THR A 236 -1.09 -22.51 -6.32
C THR A 236 -0.12 -23.68 -6.51
N TYR A 237 0.41 -24.24 -5.41
CA TYR A 237 1.10 -25.53 -5.46
C TYR A 237 0.16 -26.66 -5.90
N SER A 238 -1.06 -26.72 -5.36
CA SER A 238 -2.10 -27.68 -5.79
C SER A 238 -2.37 -27.60 -7.29
N LEU A 239 -2.38 -26.39 -7.86
CA LEU A 239 -2.54 -26.16 -9.30
C LEU A 239 -1.33 -26.66 -10.10
N ALA A 240 -0.13 -26.48 -9.56
CA ALA A 240 1.12 -26.92 -10.20
C ALA A 240 1.21 -28.45 -10.28
N VAL A 241 0.86 -29.15 -9.20
CA VAL A 241 0.83 -30.61 -9.15
C VAL A 241 -0.48 -31.22 -9.68
N ARG A 242 -1.37 -30.40 -10.25
CA ARG A 242 -2.66 -30.82 -10.83
C ARG A 242 -3.58 -31.58 -9.85
N GLY A 243 -3.50 -31.24 -8.57
CA GLY A 243 -4.29 -31.88 -7.52
C GLY A 243 -3.74 -33.24 -7.05
N ASP A 244 -2.56 -33.65 -7.50
CA ASP A 244 -1.91 -34.86 -6.99
C ASP A 244 -1.57 -34.71 -5.50
N GLY A 245 -1.73 -35.78 -4.72
CA GLY A 245 -1.67 -35.77 -3.24
C GLY A 245 -3.03 -35.69 -2.54
N GLY A 246 -4.15 -35.79 -3.27
CA GLY A 246 -5.48 -36.00 -2.68
C GLY A 246 -6.01 -34.82 -1.86
N PHE A 247 -6.88 -35.13 -0.89
CA PHE A 247 -7.58 -34.10 -0.10
C PHE A 247 -6.58 -33.26 0.71
N LEU A 248 -6.46 -31.97 0.35
CA LEU A 248 -5.53 -31.00 0.95
C LEU A 248 -4.07 -31.49 1.03
N GLY A 249 -3.66 -32.37 0.11
CA GLY A 249 -2.30 -32.91 0.10
C GLY A 249 -2.01 -33.98 1.16
N LEU A 250 -3.05 -34.56 1.78
CA LEU A 250 -2.92 -35.60 2.81
C LEU A 250 -2.95 -37.04 2.24
N GLY A 251 -3.19 -37.18 0.94
CA GLY A 251 -3.19 -38.46 0.24
C GLY A 251 -1.80 -38.87 -0.25
N THR A 252 -1.69 -40.09 -0.74
CA THR A 252 -0.47 -40.60 -1.37
C THR A 252 -0.37 -40.11 -2.80
N PRO A 253 0.67 -39.35 -3.15
CA PRO A 253 0.83 -38.84 -4.51
C PRO A 253 1.17 -39.97 -5.47
N SER A 254 0.72 -39.83 -6.72
CA SER A 254 0.98 -40.81 -7.79
C SER A 254 2.43 -40.80 -8.26
N THR A 255 3.11 -39.65 -8.12
CA THR A 255 4.51 -39.44 -8.50
C THR A 255 5.25 -38.63 -7.44
N PRO A 256 6.59 -38.69 -7.39
CA PRO A 256 7.36 -37.80 -6.54
C PRO A 256 7.04 -36.34 -6.87
N LEU A 257 6.50 -35.61 -5.89
CA LEU A 257 6.11 -34.23 -6.06
C LEU A 257 7.30 -33.27 -5.85
N PRO A 258 7.32 -32.13 -6.55
CA PRO A 258 8.40 -31.15 -6.43
C PRO A 258 8.45 -30.48 -5.06
N GLY A 259 9.64 -30.01 -4.69
CA GLY A 259 9.90 -29.37 -3.41
C GLY A 259 10.40 -30.37 -2.35
N ALA A 260 11.54 -30.05 -1.75
CA ALA A 260 12.15 -30.83 -0.69
C ALA A 260 12.86 -29.93 0.33
N SER A 261 12.94 -30.38 1.57
CA SER A 261 13.81 -29.76 2.58
C SER A 261 15.29 -29.98 2.24
N PRO A 262 16.23 -29.17 2.78
CA PRO A 262 17.66 -29.31 2.50
C PRO A 262 18.25 -30.70 2.77
N ASN A 263 17.74 -31.40 3.78
CA ASN A 263 18.12 -32.77 4.12
C ASN A 263 17.31 -33.87 3.41
N GLY A 264 16.34 -33.50 2.55
CA GLY A 264 15.45 -34.43 1.84
C GLY A 264 14.39 -35.14 2.69
N ALA A 265 14.27 -34.84 3.99
CA ALA A 265 13.35 -35.52 4.89
C ALA A 265 11.87 -35.13 4.69
N LEU A 266 11.62 -33.90 4.22
CA LEU A 266 10.29 -33.44 3.82
C LEU A 266 10.26 -33.28 2.31
N THR A 267 9.28 -33.88 1.65
CA THR A 267 9.08 -33.79 0.20
C THR A 267 7.63 -33.49 -0.14
N GLY A 268 7.42 -32.88 -1.30
CA GLY A 268 6.08 -32.61 -1.83
C GLY A 268 5.20 -31.80 -0.88
N TRP A 269 4.02 -32.35 -0.56
CA TRP A 269 3.06 -31.68 0.33
C TRP A 269 3.55 -31.43 1.75
N SER A 270 4.39 -32.32 2.30
CA SER A 270 4.94 -32.12 3.65
C SER A 270 5.84 -30.88 3.73
N TRP A 271 6.68 -30.69 2.70
CA TRP A 271 7.47 -29.48 2.52
C TRP A 271 6.58 -28.26 2.25
N MET A 272 5.61 -28.40 1.34
CA MET A 272 4.71 -27.30 0.98
C MET A 272 3.89 -26.79 2.17
N TRP A 273 3.43 -27.67 3.07
CA TRP A 273 2.72 -27.27 4.28
C TRP A 273 3.60 -26.50 5.25
N LEU A 274 4.88 -26.90 5.41
CA LEU A 274 5.84 -26.12 6.18
C LEU A 274 6.05 -24.72 5.57
N VAL A 275 6.27 -24.64 4.25
CA VAL A 275 6.44 -23.36 3.54
C VAL A 275 5.18 -22.48 3.64
N THR A 276 3.99 -23.08 3.55
CA THR A 276 2.70 -22.38 3.72
C THR A 276 2.54 -21.87 5.15
N ALA A 277 2.92 -22.66 6.16
CA ALA A 277 2.89 -22.25 7.55
C ALA A 277 3.85 -21.08 7.82
N LEU A 278 5.05 -21.09 7.24
CA LEU A 278 6.00 -19.98 7.33
C LEU A 278 5.48 -18.72 6.62
N THR A 279 4.86 -18.89 5.45
CA THR A 279 4.20 -17.80 4.71
C THR A 279 3.06 -17.19 5.54
N ALA A 280 2.24 -18.04 6.17
CA ALA A 280 1.18 -17.62 7.07
C ALA A 280 1.72 -16.93 8.32
N ALA A 281 2.76 -17.48 8.95
CA ALA A 281 3.41 -16.88 10.11
C ALA A 281 3.95 -15.48 9.77
N TYR A 282 4.55 -15.32 8.58
CA TYR A 282 5.10 -14.05 8.12
C TYR A 282 3.97 -13.01 8.00
N PHE A 283 2.94 -13.30 7.19
CA PHE A 283 1.88 -12.33 6.93
C PHE A 283 0.97 -12.10 8.13
N CYS A 284 0.56 -13.15 8.84
CA CYS A 284 -0.23 -13.00 10.06
C CYS A 284 0.57 -12.26 11.15
N GLY A 285 1.87 -12.50 11.27
CA GLY A 285 2.76 -11.77 12.20
C GLY A 285 2.87 -10.28 11.87
N THR A 286 2.81 -9.92 10.58
CA THR A 286 2.85 -8.51 10.18
C THR A 286 1.61 -7.72 10.63
N VAL A 287 0.44 -8.37 10.81
CA VAL A 287 -0.81 -7.69 11.19
C VAL A 287 -0.70 -6.97 12.55
N PRO A 288 -0.41 -7.66 13.69
CA PRO A 288 -0.24 -7.00 14.97
C PRO A 288 1.01 -6.11 15.01
N TYR A 289 2.07 -6.45 14.26
CA TYR A 289 3.27 -5.63 14.09
C TYR A 289 2.94 -4.24 13.51
N ILE A 290 2.34 -4.17 12.32
CA ILE A 290 1.93 -2.90 11.70
C ILE A 290 0.92 -2.17 12.59
N LYS A 291 0.03 -2.91 13.24
CA LYS A 291 -0.99 -2.33 14.13
C LYS A 291 -0.36 -1.61 15.33
N SER A 292 0.67 -2.19 15.96
CA SER A 292 1.44 -1.56 17.05
C SER A 292 2.17 -0.28 16.60
N MET A 293 2.56 -0.19 15.32
CA MET A 293 3.25 0.97 14.76
C MET A 293 2.31 2.14 14.40
N ILE A 294 1.09 1.84 13.93
CA ILE A 294 0.24 2.84 13.29
C ILE A 294 -0.99 3.19 14.11
N ARG A 295 -1.80 2.19 14.50
CA ARG A 295 -3.16 2.40 15.03
C ARG A 295 -3.21 2.29 16.55
N GLU A 296 -2.54 1.29 17.12
CA GLU A 296 -2.45 1.05 18.55
C GLU A 296 -1.02 1.36 19.04
N ARG A 297 -0.58 2.60 18.75
CA ARG A 297 0.73 3.07 19.21
C ARG A 297 0.77 3.11 20.73
N PHE A 298 1.94 2.81 21.29
CA PHE A 298 2.19 2.78 22.73
C PHE A 298 1.41 1.69 23.49
N ASN A 299 0.78 0.75 22.79
CA ASN A 299 0.24 -0.46 23.41
C ASN A 299 1.38 -1.48 23.63
N TYR A 300 1.97 -1.47 24.83
CA TYR A 300 3.07 -2.37 25.19
C TYR A 300 2.65 -3.84 25.25
N VAL A 301 1.40 -4.14 25.58
CA VAL A 301 0.89 -5.52 25.60
C VAL A 301 0.85 -6.09 24.19
N LEU A 302 0.33 -5.33 23.22
CA LEU A 302 0.33 -5.72 21.81
C LEU A 302 1.75 -5.87 21.26
N LEU A 303 2.66 -4.95 21.62
CA LEU A 303 4.07 -5.04 21.21
C LEU A 303 4.73 -6.29 21.78
N ALA A 304 4.60 -6.55 23.09
CA ALA A 304 5.18 -7.72 23.74
C ALA A 304 4.66 -9.03 23.11
N GLY A 305 3.35 -9.14 22.89
CA GLY A 305 2.76 -10.30 22.22
C GLY A 305 3.25 -10.48 20.77
N THR A 306 3.39 -9.38 20.03
CA THR A 306 3.97 -9.41 18.67
C THR A 306 5.41 -9.90 18.68
N VAL A 307 6.25 -9.35 19.56
CA VAL A 307 7.67 -9.70 19.66
C VAL A 307 7.84 -11.14 20.12
N ALA A 308 7.08 -11.57 21.13
CA ALA A 308 7.10 -12.95 21.61
C ALA A 308 6.72 -13.94 20.50
N ALA A 309 5.69 -13.64 19.71
CA ALA A 309 5.30 -14.49 18.58
C ALA A 309 6.41 -14.59 17.52
N HIS A 310 7.04 -13.47 17.13
CA HIS A 310 8.13 -13.53 16.14
C HIS A 310 9.36 -14.23 16.69
N ALA A 311 9.71 -14.02 17.96
CA ALA A 311 10.82 -14.70 18.61
C ALA A 311 10.58 -16.21 18.71
N ALA A 312 9.36 -16.64 19.00
CA ALA A 312 8.99 -18.06 19.00
C ALA A 312 9.17 -18.69 17.62
N VAL A 313 8.71 -18.03 16.54
CA VAL A 313 8.92 -18.53 15.17
C VAL A 313 10.40 -18.53 14.79
N ALA A 314 11.18 -17.53 15.22
CA ALA A 314 12.62 -17.52 15.03
C ALA A 314 13.31 -18.70 15.73
N ALA A 315 12.94 -19.02 16.97
CA ALA A 315 13.46 -20.19 17.69
C ALA A 315 13.10 -21.51 16.97
N VAL A 316 11.85 -21.65 16.51
CA VAL A 316 11.40 -22.82 15.75
C VAL A 316 12.17 -22.97 14.43
N THR A 317 12.41 -21.87 13.71
CA THR A 317 13.12 -21.92 12.41
C THR A 317 14.60 -22.19 12.57
N ILE A 318 15.25 -21.68 13.63
CA ILE A 318 16.62 -22.09 14.01
C ILE A 318 16.66 -23.60 14.31
N TRP A 319 15.70 -24.10 15.09
CA TRP A 319 15.62 -25.52 15.39
C TRP A 319 15.42 -26.36 14.13
N LEU A 320 14.51 -25.98 13.23
CA LEU A 320 14.32 -26.66 11.93
C LEU A 320 15.59 -26.64 11.07
N ALA A 321 16.30 -25.50 11.02
CA ALA A 321 17.55 -25.39 10.28
C ALA A 321 18.66 -26.28 10.86
N SER A 322 18.75 -26.40 12.19
CA SER A 322 19.70 -27.31 12.85
C SER A 322 19.46 -28.79 12.52
N ARG A 323 18.24 -29.14 12.10
CA ARG A 323 17.86 -30.49 11.66
C ARG A 323 18.00 -30.68 10.14
N GLY A 324 18.40 -29.64 9.41
CA GLY A 324 18.44 -29.62 7.95
C GLY A 324 17.06 -29.59 7.29
N LEU A 325 16.00 -29.30 8.04
CA LEU A 325 14.64 -29.21 7.53
C LEU A 325 14.35 -27.85 6.88
N LEU A 326 15.19 -26.85 7.12
CA LEU A 326 15.03 -25.49 6.64
C LEU A 326 16.41 -24.89 6.31
N PRO A 327 16.53 -24.02 5.29
CA PRO A 327 17.78 -23.35 5.00
C PRO A 327 18.18 -22.39 6.14
N TRP A 328 19.47 -22.34 6.48
CA TRP A 328 19.98 -21.40 7.48
C TRP A 328 19.69 -19.94 7.13
N GLY A 329 19.72 -19.59 5.85
CA GLY A 329 19.34 -18.26 5.37
C GLY A 329 17.91 -17.87 5.78
N HIS A 330 16.98 -18.82 5.76
CA HIS A 330 15.60 -18.57 6.17
C HIS A 330 15.48 -18.42 7.69
N ALA A 331 16.22 -19.21 8.47
CA ALA A 331 16.28 -19.03 9.92
C ALA A 331 16.86 -17.66 10.32
N VAL A 332 17.92 -17.21 9.64
CA VAL A 332 18.50 -15.86 9.85
C VAL A 332 17.49 -14.77 9.53
N LEU A 333 16.71 -14.91 8.44
CA LEU A 333 15.63 -13.99 8.13
C LEU A 333 14.63 -13.88 9.28
N TRP A 334 14.23 -15.00 9.90
CA TRP A 334 13.29 -14.97 11.02
C TRP A 334 13.86 -14.26 12.26
N VAL A 335 15.17 -14.38 12.53
CA VAL A 335 15.83 -13.57 13.55
C VAL A 335 15.75 -12.08 13.22
N VAL A 336 16.00 -11.70 11.97
CA VAL A 336 15.86 -10.32 11.50
C VAL A 336 14.42 -9.82 11.68
N LEU A 337 13.42 -10.64 11.35
CA LEU A 337 12.00 -10.31 11.53
C LEU A 337 11.62 -10.16 13.02
N ALA A 338 12.16 -10.99 13.90
CA ALA A 338 11.97 -10.88 15.34
C ALA A 338 12.57 -9.58 15.89
N VAL A 339 13.81 -9.25 15.53
CA VAL A 339 14.45 -7.96 15.89
C VAL A 339 13.64 -6.79 15.34
N ARG A 340 13.24 -6.86 14.06
CA ARG A 340 12.41 -5.84 13.39
C ARG A 340 11.11 -5.58 14.13
N SER A 341 10.46 -6.64 14.62
CA SER A 341 9.17 -6.56 15.32
C SER A 341 9.24 -5.71 16.60
N LEU A 342 10.43 -5.51 17.18
CA LEU A 342 10.67 -4.65 18.34
C LEU A 342 11.25 -3.29 17.94
N VAL A 343 12.30 -3.29 17.12
CA VAL A 343 13.08 -2.08 16.80
C VAL A 343 12.24 -1.08 16.01
N MET A 344 11.50 -1.53 15.00
CA MET A 344 10.73 -0.62 14.14
C MET A 344 9.58 0.07 14.89
N PRO A 345 8.77 -0.60 15.72
CA PRO A 345 7.75 0.08 16.51
C PRO A 345 8.33 1.05 17.53
N LEU A 346 9.42 0.69 18.23
CA LEU A 346 10.06 1.60 19.18
C LEU A 346 10.64 2.84 18.48
N TRP A 347 11.26 2.67 17.31
CA TRP A 347 11.76 3.78 16.51
C TRP A 347 10.62 4.68 16.03
N GLN A 348 9.54 4.10 15.51
CA GLN A 348 8.33 4.82 15.11
C GLN A 348 7.73 5.60 16.28
N TRP A 349 7.63 4.99 17.46
CA TRP A 349 7.12 5.64 18.68
C TRP A 349 8.02 6.80 19.13
N SER A 350 9.35 6.62 19.07
CA SER A 350 10.32 7.67 19.37
C SER A 350 10.20 8.86 18.41
N LEU A 351 10.08 8.61 17.11
CA LEU A 351 9.90 9.66 16.09
C LEU A 351 8.61 10.45 16.31
N VAL A 352 7.52 9.76 16.63
CA VAL A 352 6.23 10.40 16.92
C VAL A 352 6.32 11.26 18.18
N ARG A 353 6.98 10.79 19.25
CA ARG A 353 7.14 11.55 20.50
C ARG A 353 8.08 12.75 20.35
N ARG A 354 9.20 12.59 19.65
CA ARG A 354 10.26 13.62 19.59
C ARG A 354 10.09 14.63 18.47
N ARG A 355 9.56 14.19 17.32
CA ARG A 355 9.55 15.00 16.07
C ARG A 355 8.15 15.26 15.52
N HIS A 356 7.10 14.69 16.12
CA HIS A 356 5.71 14.73 15.61
C HIS A 356 5.57 14.33 14.13
N ARG A 357 6.55 13.59 13.59
CA ARG A 357 6.60 13.14 12.20
C ARG A 357 6.80 11.63 12.15
N PRO A 358 5.74 10.83 11.92
CA PRO A 358 5.86 9.39 11.79
C PRO A 358 6.58 9.00 10.51
N LEU A 359 7.09 7.77 10.44
CA LEU A 359 7.59 7.19 9.20
C LEU A 359 6.52 7.20 8.12
N ARG A 360 6.95 7.49 6.89
CA ARG A 360 6.07 7.50 5.73
C ARG A 360 5.61 6.06 5.42
N PRO A 361 4.32 5.85 5.08
CA PRO A 361 3.81 4.54 4.69
C PRO A 361 4.60 3.88 3.55
N GLY A 362 5.10 4.67 2.59
CA GLY A 362 5.91 4.15 1.48
C GLY A 362 7.21 3.48 1.92
N THR A 363 7.91 4.04 2.93
CA THR A 363 9.16 3.46 3.45
C THR A 363 8.91 2.11 4.11
N MET A 364 7.82 1.98 4.88
CA MET A 364 7.42 0.69 5.46
C MET A 364 7.06 -0.33 4.37
N GLY A 365 6.41 0.12 3.29
CA GLY A 365 6.12 -0.72 2.13
C GLY A 365 7.36 -1.27 1.43
N ILE A 366 8.40 -0.44 1.22
CA ILE A 366 9.66 -0.89 0.59
C ILE A 366 10.34 -1.96 1.44
N VAL A 367 10.44 -1.74 2.75
CA VAL A 367 11.02 -2.73 3.68
C VAL A 367 10.27 -4.06 3.59
N GLU A 368 8.94 -4.01 3.51
CA GLU A 368 8.12 -5.21 3.37
C GLU A 368 8.37 -5.93 2.05
N VAL A 369 8.48 -5.21 0.92
CA VAL A 369 8.80 -5.81 -0.38
C VAL A 369 10.18 -6.47 -0.37
N VAL A 370 11.19 -5.83 0.21
CA VAL A 370 12.53 -6.42 0.32
C VAL A 370 12.48 -7.70 1.17
N MET A 371 11.79 -7.67 2.31
CA MET A 371 11.64 -8.86 3.16
C MET A 371 10.88 -9.99 2.45
N CYS A 372 9.86 -9.68 1.65
CA CYS A 372 9.18 -10.67 0.80
C CYS A 372 10.11 -11.31 -0.24
N ILE A 373 10.99 -10.51 -0.87
CA ILE A 373 11.97 -11.03 -1.83
C ILE A 373 12.99 -11.92 -1.12
N VAL A 374 13.53 -11.49 0.02
CA VAL A 374 14.46 -12.29 0.82
C VAL A 374 13.79 -13.57 1.32
N PHE A 375 12.52 -13.51 1.73
CA PHE A 375 11.73 -14.69 2.10
C PHE A 375 11.68 -15.69 0.95
N LEU A 376 11.34 -15.23 -0.26
CA LEU A 376 11.28 -16.07 -1.45
C LEU A 376 12.65 -16.68 -1.78
N VAL A 377 13.71 -15.88 -1.80
CA VAL A 377 15.05 -16.36 -2.13
C VAL A 377 15.52 -17.39 -1.10
N THR A 378 15.37 -17.09 0.19
CA THR A 378 15.88 -17.97 1.26
C THR A 378 15.12 -19.27 1.42
N ILE A 379 13.86 -19.37 0.96
CA ILE A 379 13.09 -20.63 1.00
C ILE A 379 13.30 -21.49 -0.25
N SER A 380 13.84 -20.91 -1.33
CA SER A 380 14.10 -21.58 -2.61
C SER A 380 15.53 -22.11 -2.79
N VAL A 381 16.42 -21.81 -1.85
CA VAL A 381 17.82 -22.30 -1.79
C VAL A 381 17.90 -23.38 -0.74
#